data_AF-A0AAJ0FUJ4-F1
#
_entry.id   AF-A0AAJ0FUJ4-F1
#
_cell.length_a   1.000
_cell.length_b   1.000
_cell.length_c   1.000
_cell.angle_alpha   90.00
_cell.angle_beta   90.00
_cell.angle_gamma   90.00
#
_symmetry.space_group_name_H-M   'P 1'
#
loop_
_entity.id
_entity.type
_entity.pdbx_description
1 polymer ?
#
loop_
_entity_poly.entity_id
_entity_poly.type
_entity_poly.pdbx_seq_one_letter_code
_entity_poly.pdbx_strand_id
1 'polypeptide(L)'
;MPFSAIDGLTKRCRPRICLAAQPASGLDSPRSSSANLNEPINSMCQWYLEAKICYVYLSDVTTCDLSADDSSFRQSAWFTRGWTLQELIAPAHVDFYNASWGKLGTKAGLKTTIMEITHIDMSMLEDGDPDAFSVTKRMSWASKRTTTRRGDRAYSLLGLFGINMPMVYGEGNRAFLRLQEEIMKHSDDQSIFAWTRGPYSVTNKGLSIEMPMVPWAMETYLVALDCERDHVDKGRIGIYLQLVEEEEQYARVPIGGADSQICHMQYTSEMVHRAVYVRQKECTPPPTRTLYGFWIRTAPQPINIEADAFNNRSINVETLSPSSGEGRMLIIPTGSSGTAGSIRYRTGSHTTTFTLGFDVNFNPICQWDSPINSHRKLSAAEAEADPSSMTSNFIHKRSRCCRYIKEAHPYRIVLAKETISSTKIWVLDIIDRSKLLFHPGISCGGCYTPILGRRYECRECTKFNYCDICYLTALETHPWHGFETIETPRDDVREHHL
;
A
#
# COMPACT_ATOMS: atom_id res chain seq x y z
N MET A 1 22.07 -22.38 -55.44
CA MET A 1 21.72 -23.77 -55.04
C MET A 1 20.27 -24.02 -55.42
N PRO A 2 19.91 -25.14 -56.07
CA PRO A 2 18.61 -25.28 -56.73
C PRO A 2 17.48 -25.63 -55.75
N PHE A 3 16.29 -25.18 -56.12
CA PHE A 3 15.05 -24.98 -55.35
C PHE A 3 14.26 -26.25 -54.92
N SER A 4 14.81 -27.46 -55.01
CA SER A 4 14.02 -28.71 -54.91
C SER A 4 13.95 -29.37 -53.52
N ALA A 5 14.64 -28.87 -52.50
CA ALA A 5 14.66 -29.51 -51.17
C ALA A 5 13.65 -28.94 -50.15
N ILE A 6 12.84 -27.94 -50.52
CA ILE A 6 12.02 -27.15 -49.56
C ILE A 6 10.57 -27.65 -49.45
N ASP A 7 10.14 -28.58 -50.30
CA ASP A 7 8.71 -28.87 -50.50
C ASP A 7 8.06 -29.80 -49.43
N GLY A 8 8.86 -30.45 -48.57
CA GLY A 8 8.37 -31.41 -47.57
C GLY A 8 7.83 -30.81 -46.25
N LEU A 9 8.17 -29.57 -45.93
CA LEU A 9 8.00 -28.96 -44.59
C LEU A 9 6.74 -28.10 -44.43
N THR A 10 5.80 -28.15 -45.38
CA THR A 10 4.99 -26.96 -45.72
C THR A 10 3.48 -27.02 -45.44
N LYS A 11 2.95 -28.00 -44.68
CA LYS A 11 1.48 -28.18 -44.63
C LYS A 11 0.66 -27.56 -43.49
N ARG A 12 1.18 -27.11 -42.34
CA ARG A 12 0.35 -26.35 -41.35
C ARG A 12 1.21 -25.38 -40.51
N CYS A 13 0.84 -24.09 -40.51
CA CYS A 13 1.37 -22.92 -39.76
C CYS A 13 2.21 -21.89 -40.56
N ARG A 14 1.73 -20.62 -40.57
CA ARG A 14 2.44 -19.37 -40.91
C ARG A 14 3.20 -18.86 -39.67
N PRO A 15 4.26 -18.01 -39.74
CA PRO A 15 5.25 -17.73 -40.78
C PRO A 15 6.44 -18.70 -40.67
N ARG A 16 7.15 -18.96 -41.77
CA ARG A 16 8.24 -19.96 -41.80
C ARG A 16 9.56 -19.29 -41.46
N ILE A 17 10.12 -19.63 -40.31
CA ILE A 17 11.53 -19.38 -40.01
C ILE A 17 12.29 -20.56 -40.55
N CYS A 18 13.25 -20.30 -41.44
CA CYS A 18 14.21 -21.31 -41.85
C CYS A 18 15.47 -21.09 -40.99
N LEU A 19 15.68 -21.93 -39.98
CA LEU A 19 17.01 -22.04 -39.38
C LEU A 19 17.91 -22.77 -40.38
N ALA A 20 19.02 -22.14 -40.78
CA ALA A 20 20.13 -22.88 -41.36
C ALA A 20 20.98 -23.45 -40.20
N ALA A 21 20.45 -24.46 -39.51
CA ALA A 21 21.25 -25.29 -38.62
C ALA A 21 21.68 -26.52 -39.43
N GLN A 22 22.98 -26.71 -39.65
CA GLN A 22 23.54 -27.95 -40.14
C GLN A 22 23.92 -28.75 -38.88
N PRO A 23 23.16 -29.78 -38.46
CA PRO A 23 23.54 -30.57 -37.30
C PRO A 23 24.65 -31.55 -37.71
N ALA A 24 25.69 -31.68 -36.87
CA ALA A 24 26.69 -32.74 -37.02
C ALA A 24 26.16 -34.14 -36.63
N SER A 25 24.87 -34.31 -36.34
CA SER A 25 24.24 -35.62 -36.15
C SER A 25 22.75 -35.50 -36.47
N GLY A 26 22.27 -36.32 -37.41
CA GLY A 26 20.93 -36.21 -37.96
C GLY A 26 19.85 -36.50 -36.93
N LEU A 27 18.85 -35.62 -36.83
CA LEU A 27 17.53 -35.95 -36.30
C LEU A 27 16.47 -35.10 -37.03
N ASP A 28 15.46 -35.78 -37.54
CA ASP A 28 14.34 -35.25 -38.31
C ASP A 28 13.46 -34.26 -37.51
N SER A 29 12.87 -33.30 -38.21
CA SER A 29 11.92 -32.30 -37.67
C SER A 29 10.73 -32.95 -36.94
N PRO A 30 10.14 -32.32 -35.91
CA PRO A 30 8.98 -32.89 -35.23
C PRO A 30 7.71 -32.72 -36.07
N ARG A 31 7.28 -33.81 -36.73
CA ARG A 31 5.85 -34.08 -36.90
C ARG A 31 5.38 -34.96 -35.74
N SER A 32 4.16 -34.69 -35.30
CA SER A 32 3.18 -35.60 -34.66
C SER A 32 3.03 -35.64 -33.14
N SER A 33 1.75 -35.71 -32.74
CA SER A 33 1.15 -36.30 -31.54
C SER A 33 1.75 -35.98 -30.16
N SER A 34 1.01 -35.18 -29.38
CA SER A 34 0.71 -35.23 -27.92
C SER A 34 1.61 -35.94 -26.88
N ALA A 35 2.84 -36.33 -27.17
CA ALA A 35 3.76 -36.94 -26.21
C ALA A 35 5.12 -36.24 -26.34
N ASN A 36 5.47 -35.49 -25.29
CA ASN A 36 6.76 -34.82 -25.04
C ASN A 36 7.07 -33.55 -25.85
N LEU A 37 6.29 -32.49 -25.61
CA LEU A 37 6.66 -31.11 -26.02
C LEU A 37 7.77 -30.49 -25.14
N ASN A 38 8.08 -31.08 -23.97
CA ASN A 38 8.98 -30.49 -22.97
C ASN A 38 10.41 -30.26 -23.49
N GLU A 39 10.97 -31.23 -24.18
CA GLU A 39 12.35 -31.16 -24.66
C GLU A 39 12.51 -30.11 -25.78
N PRO A 40 11.66 -30.07 -26.84
CA PRO A 40 11.75 -29.03 -27.86
C PRO A 40 11.61 -27.60 -27.33
N ILE A 41 10.75 -27.35 -26.35
CA ILE A 41 10.50 -25.99 -25.85
C ILE A 41 11.62 -25.52 -24.92
N ASN A 42 12.16 -26.39 -24.07
CA ASN A 42 13.31 -26.04 -23.23
C ASN A 42 14.61 -25.90 -24.06
N SER A 43 14.70 -26.53 -25.22
CA SER A 43 15.88 -26.44 -26.12
C SER A 43 15.74 -25.40 -27.23
N MET A 44 14.57 -24.80 -27.44
CA MET A 44 14.30 -23.91 -28.58
C MET A 44 15.26 -22.71 -28.63
N CYS A 45 15.48 -22.04 -27.50
CA CYS A 45 16.39 -20.90 -27.44
C CYS A 45 17.83 -21.30 -27.77
N GLN A 46 18.27 -22.47 -27.30
CA GLN A 46 19.59 -23.01 -27.60
C GLN A 46 19.79 -23.24 -29.10
N TRP A 47 18.76 -23.75 -29.80
CA TRP A 47 18.82 -23.91 -31.25
C TRP A 47 18.98 -22.59 -31.99
N TYR A 48 18.39 -21.50 -31.49
CA TYR A 48 18.59 -20.17 -32.04
C TYR A 48 19.97 -19.58 -31.71
N LEU A 49 20.46 -19.78 -30.49
CA LEU A 49 21.82 -19.37 -30.08
C LEU A 49 22.89 -20.02 -30.95
N GLU A 50 22.73 -21.31 -31.27
CA GLU A 50 23.68 -22.08 -32.09
C GLU A 50 23.50 -21.86 -33.60
N ALA A 51 22.45 -21.15 -34.01
CA ALA A 51 22.17 -20.92 -35.43
C ALA A 51 23.19 -19.97 -36.05
N LYS A 52 23.80 -20.38 -37.17
CA LYS A 52 24.69 -19.50 -37.94
C LYS A 52 23.94 -18.28 -38.50
N ILE A 53 22.69 -18.47 -38.91
CA ILE A 53 21.81 -17.41 -39.39
C ILE A 53 20.35 -17.77 -39.17
N CYS A 54 19.56 -16.80 -38.73
CA CYS A 54 18.11 -16.90 -38.59
C CYS A 54 17.43 -16.09 -39.70
N TYR A 55 16.61 -16.76 -40.52
CA TYR A 55 15.83 -16.09 -41.56
C TYR A 55 14.40 -15.83 -41.10
N VAL A 56 14.02 -14.55 -41.03
CA VAL A 56 12.68 -14.12 -40.63
C VAL A 56 11.89 -13.70 -41.87
N TYR A 57 10.86 -14.48 -42.20
CA TYR A 57 9.93 -14.19 -43.28
C TYR A 57 8.66 -13.51 -42.75
N LEU A 58 8.43 -12.27 -43.18
CA LEU A 58 7.30 -11.43 -42.76
C LEU A 58 6.25 -11.39 -43.87
N SER A 59 5.24 -12.26 -43.75
CA SER A 59 4.16 -12.39 -44.75
C SER A 59 3.23 -11.17 -44.84
N ASP A 60 3.23 -10.32 -43.81
CA ASP A 60 2.41 -9.12 -43.68
C ASP A 60 3.14 -7.83 -44.10
N VAL A 61 4.41 -7.95 -44.52
CA VAL A 61 5.21 -6.83 -45.03
C VAL A 61 5.27 -6.93 -46.55
N THR A 62 4.74 -5.94 -47.25
CA THR A 62 4.66 -5.94 -48.72
C THR A 62 5.64 -4.97 -49.38
N THR A 63 6.12 -3.97 -48.65
CA THR A 63 7.01 -2.90 -49.14
C THR A 63 8.42 -3.01 -48.54
N CYS A 64 9.41 -2.47 -49.24
CA CYS A 64 10.78 -2.33 -48.72
C CYS A 64 11.05 -0.97 -48.07
N ASP A 65 10.06 -0.09 -48.02
CA ASP A 65 10.18 1.18 -47.30
C ASP A 65 9.97 0.94 -45.81
N LEU A 66 11.09 0.95 -45.08
CA LEU A 66 11.17 0.75 -43.63
C LEU A 66 11.20 2.08 -42.87
N SER A 67 11.36 3.20 -43.59
CA SER A 67 11.72 4.49 -43.01
C SER A 67 10.51 5.27 -42.49
N ALA A 68 9.33 5.03 -43.06
CA ALA A 68 8.09 5.64 -42.60
C ALA A 68 7.67 5.16 -41.20
N ASP A 69 7.14 6.08 -40.39
CA ASP A 69 6.62 5.79 -39.03
C ASP A 69 5.48 4.77 -39.05
N ASP A 70 4.69 4.74 -40.13
CA ASP A 70 3.60 3.79 -40.35
C ASP A 70 3.97 2.66 -41.34
N SER A 71 5.26 2.32 -41.45
CA SER A 71 5.67 1.23 -42.35
C SER A 71 5.06 -0.11 -41.96
N SER A 72 4.75 -0.94 -42.97
CA SER A 72 4.23 -2.30 -42.77
C SER A 72 5.16 -3.17 -41.93
N PHE A 73 6.47 -2.89 -41.94
CA PHE A 73 7.46 -3.52 -41.07
C PHE A 73 7.22 -3.20 -39.60
N ARG A 74 7.07 -1.92 -39.23
CA ARG A 74 6.79 -1.49 -37.84
C ARG A 74 5.50 -2.09 -37.29
N GLN A 75 4.52 -2.30 -38.16
CA GLN A 75 3.21 -2.87 -37.81
C GLN A 75 3.15 -4.41 -37.91
N SER A 76 4.25 -5.08 -38.27
CA SER A 76 4.23 -6.53 -38.46
C SER A 76 3.83 -7.25 -37.18
N ALA A 77 2.91 -8.21 -37.31
CA ALA A 77 2.45 -9.06 -36.22
C ALA A 77 3.61 -9.85 -35.59
N TRP A 78 4.73 -10.05 -36.30
CA TRP A 78 5.90 -10.73 -35.76
C TRP A 78 6.46 -10.04 -34.51
N PHE A 79 6.46 -8.70 -34.44
CA PHE A 79 6.93 -7.97 -33.25
C PHE A 79 6.01 -8.12 -32.03
N THR A 80 4.76 -8.52 -32.23
CA THR A 80 3.73 -8.63 -31.18
C THR A 80 3.54 -10.05 -30.65
N ARG A 81 4.21 -11.06 -31.23
CA ARG A 81 4.08 -12.46 -30.81
C ARG A 81 5.08 -12.79 -29.70
N GLY A 82 4.66 -13.59 -28.71
CA GLY A 82 5.53 -13.97 -27.57
C GLY A 82 6.78 -14.74 -27.99
N TRP A 83 6.60 -15.81 -28.77
CA TRP A 83 7.68 -16.74 -29.17
C TRP A 83 8.76 -16.11 -30.05
N THR A 84 8.43 -15.05 -30.79
CA THR A 84 9.36 -14.40 -31.71
C THR A 84 10.39 -13.53 -30.99
N LEU A 85 10.30 -13.40 -29.66
CA LEU A 85 11.31 -12.70 -28.89
C LEU A 85 12.63 -13.46 -28.92
N GLN A 86 12.57 -14.77 -28.64
CA GLN A 86 13.75 -15.64 -28.65
C GLN A 86 14.37 -15.70 -30.05
N GLU A 87 13.54 -15.72 -31.10
CA GLU A 87 13.98 -15.69 -32.51
C GLU A 87 14.79 -14.43 -32.87
N LEU A 88 14.57 -13.32 -32.16
CA LEU A 88 15.25 -12.04 -32.38
C LEU A 88 16.56 -11.94 -31.58
N ILE A 89 16.48 -12.30 -30.30
CA ILE A 89 17.55 -11.99 -29.33
C ILE A 89 18.60 -13.10 -29.22
N ALA A 90 18.21 -14.36 -29.40
CA ALA A 90 19.12 -15.49 -29.28
C ALA A 90 20.13 -15.59 -30.43
N PRO A 91 19.75 -15.51 -31.72
CA PRO A 91 20.72 -15.65 -32.80
C PRO A 91 21.59 -14.39 -32.96
N ALA A 92 22.89 -14.60 -33.21
CA ALA A 92 23.82 -13.51 -33.53
C ALA A 92 23.45 -12.80 -34.84
N HIS A 93 22.99 -13.54 -35.85
CA HIS A 93 22.66 -13.02 -37.17
C HIS A 93 21.21 -13.29 -37.56
N VAL A 94 20.44 -12.23 -37.84
CA VAL A 94 19.07 -12.32 -38.36
C VAL A 94 18.94 -11.54 -39.66
N ASP A 95 18.35 -12.16 -40.66
CA ASP A 95 18.01 -11.56 -41.96
C ASP A 95 16.49 -11.49 -42.11
N PHE A 96 15.96 -10.30 -42.38
CA PHE A 96 14.53 -10.06 -42.58
C PHE A 96 14.15 -10.08 -44.06
N TYR A 97 13.06 -10.75 -44.40
CA TYR A 97 12.50 -10.85 -45.74
C TYR A 97 11.02 -10.50 -45.74
N ASN A 98 10.57 -9.81 -46.78
CA ASN A 98 9.15 -9.45 -46.98
C ASN A 98 8.35 -10.59 -47.64
N ALA A 99 7.06 -10.37 -47.88
CA ALA A 99 6.15 -11.36 -48.46
C ALA A 99 6.60 -11.90 -49.83
N SER A 100 7.34 -11.09 -50.60
CA SER A 100 7.90 -11.41 -51.92
C SER A 100 9.32 -11.98 -51.86
N TRP A 101 9.81 -12.36 -50.67
CA TRP A 101 11.21 -12.79 -50.43
C TRP A 101 12.26 -11.73 -50.80
N GLY A 102 11.87 -10.46 -50.85
CA GLY A 102 12.80 -9.34 -50.93
C GLY A 102 13.48 -9.12 -49.58
N LYS A 103 14.81 -9.03 -49.58
CA LYS A 103 15.59 -8.76 -48.37
C LYS A 103 15.30 -7.34 -47.87
N LEU A 104 14.85 -7.21 -46.63
CA LEU A 104 14.55 -5.95 -45.95
C LEU A 104 15.79 -5.39 -45.25
N GLY A 105 16.58 -6.26 -44.61
CA GLY A 105 17.79 -5.86 -43.89
C GLY A 105 18.26 -6.92 -42.91
N THR A 106 19.33 -6.61 -42.17
CA THR A 106 19.89 -7.45 -41.11
C THR A 106 19.50 -6.91 -39.73
N LYS A 107 19.55 -7.73 -38.67
CA LYS A 107 19.40 -7.28 -37.27
C LYS A 107 20.28 -6.06 -36.97
N ALA A 108 21.56 -6.15 -37.33
CA ALA A 108 22.54 -5.10 -37.12
C ALA A 108 22.21 -3.81 -37.89
N GLY A 109 21.73 -3.93 -39.14
CA GLY A 109 21.36 -2.78 -39.98
C GLY A 109 20.05 -2.12 -39.56
N LEU A 110 19.13 -2.88 -38.94
CA LEU A 110 17.80 -2.42 -38.53
C LEU A 110 17.67 -2.18 -37.03
N LYS A 111 18.78 -2.22 -36.27
CA LYS A 111 18.78 -2.17 -34.80
C LYS A 111 18.03 -0.97 -34.23
N THR A 112 18.18 0.22 -34.83
CA THR A 112 17.50 1.44 -34.38
C THR A 112 15.99 1.31 -34.51
N THR A 113 15.51 0.87 -35.68
CA THR A 113 14.08 0.62 -35.92
C THR A 113 13.54 -0.48 -35.01
N ILE A 114 14.29 -1.57 -34.81
CA ILE A 114 13.89 -2.67 -33.93
C ILE A 114 13.82 -2.22 -32.47
N MET A 115 14.79 -1.43 -31.99
CA MET A 115 14.79 -0.84 -30.65
C MET A 115 13.56 0.04 -30.46
N GLU A 116 13.20 0.90 -31.42
CA GLU A 116 12.03 1.76 -31.32
C GLU A 116 10.72 0.96 -31.21
N ILE A 117 10.60 -0.13 -31.98
CA ILE A 117 9.40 -0.99 -31.97
C ILE A 117 9.30 -1.79 -30.68
N THR A 118 10.41 -2.42 -30.26
CA THR A 118 10.41 -3.46 -29.22
C THR A 118 10.85 -2.96 -27.84
N HIS A 119 11.51 -1.79 -27.79
CA HIS A 119 12.21 -1.25 -26.62
C HIS A 119 13.32 -2.17 -26.06
N ILE A 120 13.84 -3.08 -26.89
CA ILE A 120 15.03 -3.86 -26.58
C ILE A 120 16.25 -2.96 -26.75
N ASP A 121 17.13 -2.94 -25.75
CA ASP A 121 18.31 -2.08 -25.73
C ASP A 121 19.25 -2.38 -26.91
N MET A 122 19.88 -1.33 -27.46
CA MET A 122 20.81 -1.50 -28.59
C MET A 122 21.94 -2.47 -28.26
N SER A 123 22.45 -2.44 -27.03
CA SER A 123 23.49 -3.37 -26.56
C SER A 123 23.05 -4.83 -26.63
N MET A 124 21.76 -5.12 -26.41
CA MET A 124 21.21 -6.47 -26.57
C MET A 124 21.04 -6.88 -28.04
N LEU A 125 20.76 -5.93 -28.94
CA LEU A 125 20.55 -6.22 -30.37
C LEU A 125 21.86 -6.44 -31.16
N GLU A 126 23.01 -6.07 -30.59
CA GLU A 126 24.33 -6.32 -31.15
C GLU A 126 24.78 -7.74 -30.79
N ASP A 127 25.56 -7.87 -29.71
CA ASP A 127 26.12 -9.14 -29.20
C ASP A 127 25.91 -9.28 -27.68
N GLY A 128 24.89 -8.62 -27.14
CA GLY A 128 24.65 -8.55 -25.70
C GLY A 128 24.22 -9.88 -25.09
N ASP A 129 24.75 -10.16 -23.91
CA ASP A 129 24.30 -11.26 -23.06
C ASP A 129 23.04 -10.84 -22.28
N PRO A 130 21.91 -11.60 -22.38
CA PRO A 130 20.73 -11.33 -21.57
C PRO A 130 21.00 -11.21 -20.07
N ASP A 131 21.97 -11.97 -19.54
CA ASP A 131 22.26 -11.99 -18.10
C ASP A 131 22.96 -10.71 -17.61
N ALA A 132 23.46 -9.87 -18.51
CA ALA A 132 23.94 -8.53 -18.17
C ALA A 132 22.80 -7.54 -17.82
N PHE A 133 21.54 -7.92 -18.06
CA PHE A 133 20.37 -7.08 -17.82
C PHE A 133 19.52 -7.58 -16.65
N SER A 134 18.94 -6.63 -15.91
CA SER A 134 18.04 -6.96 -14.81
C SER A 134 16.81 -7.73 -15.29
N VAL A 135 16.23 -8.52 -14.39
CA VAL A 135 15.02 -9.32 -14.64
C VAL A 135 13.89 -8.42 -15.12
N THR A 136 13.70 -7.23 -14.52
CA THR A 136 12.69 -6.26 -15.00
C THR A 136 12.93 -5.83 -16.43
N LYS A 137 14.18 -5.56 -16.80
CA LYS A 137 14.52 -5.11 -18.14
C LYS A 137 14.22 -6.21 -19.16
N ARG A 138 14.65 -7.44 -18.87
CA ARG A 138 14.34 -8.63 -19.68
C ARG A 138 12.83 -8.87 -19.81
N MET A 139 12.09 -8.76 -18.71
CA MET A 139 10.61 -8.84 -18.71
C MET A 139 9.98 -7.73 -19.55
N SER A 140 10.53 -6.52 -19.54
CA SER A 140 10.01 -5.38 -20.30
C SER A 140 10.01 -5.63 -21.81
N TRP A 141 11.00 -6.36 -22.33
CA TRP A 141 11.10 -6.76 -23.74
C TRP A 141 9.96 -7.68 -24.20
N ALA A 142 9.32 -8.37 -23.26
CA ALA A 142 8.17 -9.23 -23.49
C ALA A 142 6.82 -8.54 -23.24
N SER A 143 6.81 -7.33 -22.66
CA SER A 143 5.59 -6.70 -22.12
C SER A 143 4.49 -6.42 -23.14
N LYS A 144 4.87 -6.03 -24.36
CA LYS A 144 3.92 -5.72 -25.46
C LYS A 144 3.58 -6.95 -26.31
N ARG A 145 4.10 -8.13 -25.96
CA ARG A 145 3.92 -9.36 -26.74
C ARG A 145 2.75 -10.18 -26.22
N THR A 146 2.09 -10.88 -27.13
CA THR A 146 0.88 -11.67 -26.89
C THR A 146 1.08 -13.12 -27.31
N THR A 147 0.42 -14.02 -26.59
CA THR A 147 0.43 -15.46 -26.87
C THR A 147 -1.00 -15.98 -26.98
N THR A 148 -1.21 -17.00 -27.81
CA THR A 148 -2.54 -17.59 -28.02
C THR A 148 -3.03 -18.34 -26.77
N ARG A 149 -2.14 -19.06 -26.09
CA ARG A 149 -2.44 -19.74 -24.82
C ARG A 149 -1.85 -18.95 -23.67
N ARG A 150 -2.59 -18.88 -22.56
CA ARG A 150 -2.17 -18.15 -21.35
C ARG A 150 -0.84 -18.66 -20.79
N GLY A 151 -0.64 -19.98 -20.76
CA GLY A 151 0.61 -20.59 -20.27
C GLY A 151 1.83 -20.27 -21.14
N ASP A 152 1.65 -20.11 -22.45
CA ASP A 152 2.74 -19.83 -23.38
C ASP A 152 3.43 -18.49 -23.09
N ARG A 153 2.77 -17.57 -22.37
CA ARG A 153 3.40 -16.32 -21.92
C ARG A 153 4.62 -16.59 -21.03
N ALA A 154 4.58 -17.66 -20.24
CA ALA A 154 5.71 -18.08 -19.41
C ALA A 154 6.72 -18.88 -20.23
N TYR A 155 6.23 -19.86 -21.00
CA TYR A 155 7.11 -20.76 -21.74
C TYR A 155 7.92 -20.08 -22.84
N SER A 156 7.38 -19.02 -23.46
CA SER A 156 8.11 -18.21 -24.43
C SER A 156 9.23 -17.37 -23.82
N LEU A 157 9.43 -17.40 -22.50
CA LEU A 157 10.48 -16.65 -21.79
C LEU A 157 11.55 -17.54 -21.16
N LEU A 158 11.38 -18.87 -21.20
CA LEU A 158 12.31 -19.80 -20.56
C LEU A 158 13.76 -19.59 -21.00
N GLY A 159 13.95 -19.49 -22.32
CA GLY A 159 15.27 -19.26 -22.91
C GLY A 159 15.90 -17.92 -22.56
N LEU A 160 15.10 -16.88 -22.36
CA LEU A 160 15.57 -15.53 -22.00
C LEU A 160 16.13 -15.49 -20.55
N PHE A 161 15.62 -16.37 -19.70
CA PHE A 161 16.03 -16.47 -18.29
C PHE A 161 16.88 -17.71 -17.99
N GLY A 162 17.22 -18.52 -19.01
CA GLY A 162 17.98 -19.76 -18.81
C GLY A 162 17.25 -20.80 -17.94
N ILE A 163 15.93 -20.80 -17.93
CA ILE A 163 15.12 -21.67 -17.04
C ILE A 163 14.68 -22.93 -17.78
N ASN A 164 14.71 -24.05 -17.06
CA ASN A 164 14.08 -25.29 -17.48
C ASN A 164 12.96 -25.65 -16.51
N MET A 165 11.73 -25.77 -17.00
CA MET A 165 10.60 -26.22 -16.20
C MET A 165 9.62 -27.07 -17.02
N PRO A 166 8.97 -28.08 -16.40
CA PRO A 166 7.97 -28.90 -17.09
C PRO A 166 6.75 -28.07 -17.53
N MET A 167 6.32 -28.24 -18.77
CA MET A 167 5.06 -27.66 -19.22
C MET A 167 3.88 -28.49 -18.74
N VAL A 168 2.88 -27.80 -18.20
CA VAL A 168 1.64 -28.40 -17.71
C VAL A 168 0.49 -27.84 -18.52
N TYR A 169 -0.15 -28.71 -19.32
CA TYR A 169 -1.26 -28.30 -20.14
C TYR A 169 -2.44 -27.85 -19.28
N GLY A 170 -3.00 -26.68 -19.60
CA GLY A 170 -4.15 -26.13 -18.88
C GLY A 170 -3.83 -25.36 -17.59
N GLU A 171 -2.55 -25.18 -17.22
CA GLU A 171 -2.20 -24.45 -15.98
C GLU A 171 -2.45 -22.93 -16.02
N GLY A 172 -2.72 -22.38 -17.21
CA GLY A 172 -3.12 -20.98 -17.38
C GLY A 172 -2.07 -20.00 -16.86
N ASN A 173 -2.48 -19.06 -16.00
CA ASN A 173 -1.59 -18.05 -15.43
C ASN A 173 -0.60 -18.62 -14.39
N ARG A 174 -0.83 -19.85 -13.89
CA ARG A 174 0.06 -20.51 -12.94
C ARG A 174 1.45 -20.80 -13.54
N ALA A 175 1.52 -20.97 -14.87
CA ALA A 175 2.79 -21.10 -15.58
C ALA A 175 3.72 -19.91 -15.31
N PHE A 176 3.15 -18.70 -15.28
CA PHE A 176 3.93 -17.47 -15.09
C PHE A 176 4.41 -17.31 -13.64
N LEU A 177 3.61 -17.75 -12.67
CA LEU A 177 4.05 -17.80 -11.26
C LEU A 177 5.21 -18.77 -11.09
N ARG A 178 5.12 -19.96 -11.68
CA ARG A 178 6.22 -20.94 -11.64
C ARG A 178 7.48 -20.40 -12.32
N LEU A 179 7.34 -19.70 -13.45
CA LEU A 179 8.49 -19.01 -14.06
C LEU A 179 9.15 -18.05 -13.08
N GLN A 180 8.37 -17.21 -12.39
CA GLN A 180 8.92 -16.29 -11.39
C GLN A 180 9.60 -17.04 -10.24
N GLU A 181 8.98 -18.11 -9.73
CA GLU A 181 9.57 -18.98 -8.69
C GLU A 181 10.92 -19.56 -9.14
N GLU A 182 11.03 -20.04 -10.39
CA GLU A 182 12.30 -20.56 -10.92
C GLU A 182 13.34 -19.44 -11.12
N ILE A 183 12.94 -18.24 -11.59
CA ILE A 183 13.88 -17.09 -11.67
C ILE A 183 14.44 -16.78 -10.27
N MET A 184 13.57 -16.75 -9.25
CA MET A 184 13.96 -16.45 -7.87
C MET A 184 14.91 -17.48 -7.25
N LYS A 185 14.90 -18.73 -7.73
CA LYS A 185 15.86 -19.75 -7.26
C LYS A 185 17.28 -19.55 -7.79
N HIS A 186 17.41 -18.87 -8.93
CA HIS A 186 18.67 -18.74 -9.66
C HIS A 186 19.17 -17.29 -9.78
N SER A 187 18.42 -16.32 -9.25
CA SER A 187 18.76 -14.90 -9.29
C SER A 187 18.38 -14.19 -8.00
N ASP A 188 19.33 -13.42 -7.45
CA ASP A 188 19.09 -12.51 -6.32
C ASP A 188 18.59 -11.12 -6.76
N ASP A 189 18.29 -10.96 -8.05
CA ASP A 189 17.82 -9.68 -8.63
C ASP A 189 16.41 -9.34 -8.15
N GLN A 190 16.36 -8.42 -7.18
CA GLN A 190 15.12 -7.92 -6.57
C GLN A 190 14.21 -7.17 -7.54
N SER A 191 14.69 -6.83 -8.75
CA SER A 191 13.87 -6.19 -9.77
C SER A 191 12.71 -7.08 -10.23
N ILE A 192 12.76 -8.41 -10.04
CA ILE A 192 11.63 -9.31 -10.33
C ILE A 192 10.30 -8.86 -9.69
N PHE A 193 10.36 -8.17 -8.55
CA PHE A 193 9.19 -7.64 -7.85
C PHE A 193 8.70 -6.28 -8.37
N ALA A 194 9.41 -5.62 -9.29
CA ALA A 194 9.02 -4.34 -9.86
C ALA A 194 7.93 -4.44 -10.94
N TRP A 195 7.58 -5.67 -11.37
CA TRP A 195 6.56 -5.94 -12.40
C TRP A 195 5.11 -5.76 -11.91
N THR A 196 4.86 -5.66 -10.61
CA THR A 196 3.50 -5.64 -10.02
C THR A 196 2.72 -4.34 -10.23
N ARG A 197 3.21 -3.37 -11.00
CA ARG A 197 2.50 -2.10 -11.19
C ARG A 197 1.47 -2.18 -12.30
N GLY A 198 0.20 -1.95 -11.93
CA GLY A 198 -0.75 -1.37 -12.86
C GLY A 198 -0.23 0.01 -13.33
N PRO A 199 -0.46 0.40 -14.60
CA PRO A 199 -0.17 1.76 -15.03
C PRO A 199 -0.92 2.74 -14.12
N TYR A 200 -0.32 3.91 -13.88
CA TYR A 200 -1.07 5.02 -13.32
C TYR A 200 -2.35 5.22 -14.15
N SER A 201 -3.46 5.55 -13.49
CA SER A 201 -4.71 5.81 -14.19
C SER A 201 -5.14 7.26 -13.97
N VAL A 202 -5.59 7.91 -15.03
CA VAL A 202 -6.19 9.24 -14.91
C VAL A 202 -7.62 9.05 -14.43
N THR A 203 -7.96 9.68 -13.32
CA THR A 203 -9.29 9.64 -12.70
C THR A 203 -9.85 11.05 -12.54
N ASN A 204 -11.13 11.17 -12.21
CA ASN A 204 -11.74 12.45 -11.83
C ASN A 204 -11.14 13.06 -10.54
N LYS A 205 -10.42 12.26 -9.74
CA LYS A 205 -9.68 12.72 -8.55
C LYS A 205 -8.22 13.12 -8.84
N GLY A 206 -7.74 12.92 -10.07
CA GLY A 206 -6.35 13.14 -10.48
C GLY A 206 -5.65 11.86 -10.94
N LEU A 207 -4.32 11.91 -10.97
CA LEU A 207 -3.48 10.77 -11.36
C LEU A 207 -3.43 9.75 -10.22
N SER A 208 -4.06 8.59 -10.41
CA SER A 208 -4.04 7.49 -9.45
C SER A 208 -2.77 6.67 -9.61
N ILE A 209 -1.98 6.57 -8.56
CA ILE A 209 -0.74 5.80 -8.48
C ILE A 209 -0.85 4.83 -7.30
N GLU A 210 -0.62 3.54 -7.54
CA GLU A 210 -0.51 2.59 -6.44
C GLU A 210 0.88 2.67 -5.81
N MET A 211 0.93 2.99 -4.52
CA MET A 211 2.17 3.10 -3.77
C MET A 211 2.17 2.14 -2.57
N PRO A 212 3.32 1.53 -2.23
CA PRO A 212 3.46 0.75 -1.01
C PRO A 212 3.57 1.69 0.19
N MET A 213 2.67 1.53 1.16
CA MET A 213 2.55 2.43 2.31
C MET A 213 2.51 1.63 3.61
N VAL A 214 3.15 2.14 4.66
CA VAL A 214 3.04 1.64 6.04
C VAL A 214 2.57 2.77 6.96
N PRO A 215 1.68 2.52 7.93
CA PRO A 215 1.33 3.51 8.94
C PRO A 215 2.59 4.00 9.69
N TRP A 216 2.73 5.31 9.86
CA TRP A 216 3.87 5.93 10.55
C TRP A 216 3.45 6.79 11.74
N ALA A 217 2.30 7.47 11.65
CA ALA A 217 1.68 8.15 12.77
C ALA A 217 0.17 8.22 12.54
N MET A 218 -0.57 8.86 13.45
CA MET A 218 -1.99 9.09 13.26
C MET A 218 -2.25 9.79 11.92
N GLU A 219 -2.92 9.09 11.00
CA GLU A 219 -3.24 9.54 9.64
C GLU A 219 -2.05 9.83 8.74
N THR A 220 -0.83 9.53 9.18
CA THR A 220 0.39 9.72 8.40
C THR A 220 1.03 8.39 8.06
N TYR A 221 1.44 8.25 6.81
CA TYR A 221 1.97 7.03 6.24
C TYR A 221 3.36 7.28 5.70
N LEU A 222 4.27 6.34 5.92
CA LEU A 222 5.53 6.28 5.20
C LEU A 222 5.30 5.54 3.88
N VAL A 223 5.70 6.17 2.79
CA VAL A 223 5.50 5.67 1.42
C VAL A 223 6.84 5.43 0.79
N ALA A 224 7.10 4.20 0.35
CA ALA A 224 8.32 3.87 -0.35
C ALA A 224 8.20 4.23 -1.83
N LEU A 225 9.05 5.15 -2.27
CA LEU A 225 9.27 5.47 -3.67
C LEU A 225 10.18 4.42 -4.30
N ASP A 226 10.08 4.28 -5.61
CA ASP A 226 10.87 3.32 -6.38
C ASP A 226 12.12 3.98 -6.95
N CYS A 227 12.82 4.68 -6.08
CA CYS A 227 14.08 5.31 -6.37
C CYS A 227 15.00 5.18 -5.15
N GLU A 228 16.29 5.12 -5.43
CA GLU A 228 17.36 5.03 -4.44
C GLU A 228 18.19 6.32 -4.53
N ARG A 229 18.84 6.72 -3.43
CA ARG A 229 19.83 7.81 -3.48
C ARG A 229 21.18 7.25 -3.84
N ASP A 230 21.87 7.89 -4.79
CA ASP A 230 23.25 7.55 -5.10
C ASP A 230 24.13 7.71 -3.84
N HIS A 231 24.91 6.65 -3.53
CA HIS A 231 26.01 6.64 -2.57
C HIS A 231 25.70 6.62 -1.05
N VAL A 232 24.44 6.48 -0.60
CA VAL A 232 24.14 6.39 0.85
C VAL A 232 23.06 5.35 1.12
N ASP A 233 23.49 4.21 1.67
CA ASP A 233 22.70 3.05 2.12
C ASP A 233 21.75 2.40 1.08
N LYS A 234 21.82 1.06 0.95
CA LYS A 234 20.94 0.28 0.08
C LYS A 234 19.51 0.32 0.62
N GLY A 235 18.70 1.26 0.14
CA GLY A 235 17.31 1.41 0.56
C GLY A 235 16.51 2.36 -0.33
N ARG A 236 15.20 2.16 -0.36
CA ARG A 236 14.27 3.00 -1.13
C ARG A 236 14.10 4.35 -0.47
N ILE A 237 13.87 5.40 -1.25
CA ILE A 237 13.49 6.71 -0.70
C ILE A 237 12.07 6.63 -0.17
N GLY A 238 11.87 6.95 1.10
CA GLY A 238 10.58 7.09 1.76
C GLY A 238 10.15 8.55 1.87
N ILE A 239 8.88 8.84 1.59
CA ILE A 239 8.25 10.14 1.88
C ILE A 239 7.07 9.95 2.83
N TYR A 240 6.69 11.00 3.55
CA TYR A 240 5.53 10.96 4.43
C TYR A 240 4.31 11.59 3.78
N LEU A 241 3.22 10.83 3.76
CA LEU A 241 1.93 11.27 3.26
C LEU A 241 0.90 11.27 4.40
N GLN A 242 0.26 12.41 4.65
CA GLN A 242 -0.82 12.54 5.61
C GLN A 242 -2.17 12.51 4.89
N LEU A 243 -3.10 11.70 5.40
CA LEU A 243 -4.47 11.63 4.91
C LEU A 243 -5.21 12.95 5.20
N VAL A 244 -5.81 13.51 4.16
CA VAL A 244 -6.69 14.68 4.22
C VAL A 244 -8.13 14.17 4.24
N GLU A 245 -8.96 14.71 5.14
CA GLU A 245 -10.35 14.25 5.33
C GLU A 245 -11.23 14.47 4.09
N GLU A 246 -10.87 15.41 3.21
CA GLU A 246 -11.53 15.61 1.93
C GLU A 246 -11.13 14.51 0.93
N GLU A 247 -12.13 13.72 0.50
CA GLU A 247 -12.06 12.79 -0.65
C GLU A 247 -10.98 11.69 -0.62
N GLU A 248 -10.53 11.28 0.58
CA GLU A 248 -9.47 10.27 0.79
C GLU A 248 -8.15 10.67 0.11
N GLN A 249 -7.83 11.96 0.16
CA GLN A 249 -6.61 12.51 -0.45
C GLN A 249 -5.42 12.43 0.49
N TYR A 250 -4.23 12.60 -0.08
CA TYR A 250 -2.97 12.60 0.68
C TYR A 250 -2.18 13.87 0.39
N ALA A 251 -1.63 14.47 1.45
CA ALA A 251 -0.72 15.59 1.35
C ALA A 251 0.67 15.18 1.85
N ARG A 252 1.72 15.59 1.12
CA ARG A 252 3.10 15.39 1.56
C ARG A 252 3.38 16.31 2.75
N VAL A 253 3.92 15.75 3.84
CA VAL A 253 4.24 16.51 5.05
C VAL A 253 5.64 16.16 5.56
N PRO A 254 6.43 17.13 6.04
CA PRO A 254 7.69 16.83 6.70
C PRO A 254 7.44 16.33 8.14
N ILE A 255 8.22 15.35 8.60
CA ILE A 255 8.20 14.88 9.99
C ILE A 255 9.58 15.13 10.61
N GLY A 256 9.62 15.78 11.78
CA GLY A 256 10.87 16.06 12.48
C GLY A 256 11.85 16.95 11.70
N GLY A 257 11.35 17.75 10.76
CA GLY A 257 12.16 18.59 9.86
C GLY A 257 12.71 17.86 8.64
N ALA A 258 12.50 16.54 8.51
CA ALA A 258 12.89 15.76 7.34
C ALA A 258 11.70 15.53 6.39
N ASP A 259 11.93 15.78 5.10
CA ASP A 259 10.94 15.63 4.02
C ASP A 259 11.03 14.28 3.28
N SER A 260 12.06 13.49 3.61
CA SER A 260 12.25 12.13 3.12
C SER A 260 13.16 11.38 4.08
N GLN A 261 13.02 10.06 4.16
CA GLN A 261 13.92 9.16 4.89
C GLN A 261 14.25 7.92 4.08
N ILE A 262 15.22 7.12 4.54
CA ILE A 262 15.49 5.82 3.92
C ILE A 262 14.44 4.83 4.41
N CYS A 263 13.71 4.23 3.48
CA CYS A 263 12.77 3.18 3.74
C CYS A 263 13.50 1.83 3.73
N HIS A 264 13.89 1.38 4.93
CA HIS A 264 14.61 0.12 5.11
C HIS A 264 13.74 -1.09 4.79
N MET A 265 14.38 -2.19 4.35
CA MET A 265 13.68 -3.42 3.93
C MET A 265 12.82 -4.06 5.03
N GLN A 266 13.08 -3.76 6.30
CA GLN A 266 12.27 -4.24 7.43
C GLN A 266 10.80 -3.84 7.33
N TYR A 267 10.49 -2.72 6.67
CA TYR A 267 9.10 -2.27 6.49
C TYR A 267 8.39 -2.98 5.33
N THR A 268 9.12 -3.67 4.44
CA THR A 268 8.57 -4.22 3.19
C THR A 268 7.49 -5.28 3.42
N SER A 269 7.63 -6.09 4.48
CA SER A 269 6.64 -7.12 4.84
C SER A 269 5.32 -6.54 5.38
N GLU A 270 5.33 -5.30 5.85
CA GLU A 270 4.17 -4.62 6.45
C GLU A 270 3.52 -3.61 5.49
N MET A 271 4.15 -3.34 4.34
CA MET A 271 3.64 -2.41 3.36
C MET A 271 2.37 -2.92 2.70
N VAL A 272 1.36 -2.06 2.68
CA VAL A 272 0.12 -2.28 1.95
C VAL A 272 0.08 -1.32 0.77
N HIS A 273 -0.20 -1.85 -0.42
CA HIS A 273 -0.40 -1.02 -1.60
C HIS A 273 -1.72 -0.27 -1.49
N ARG A 274 -1.66 1.06 -1.67
CA ARG A 274 -2.85 1.92 -1.71
C ARG A 274 -2.77 2.87 -2.90
N ALA A 275 -3.93 3.17 -3.46
CA ALA A 275 -4.05 4.18 -4.51
C ALA A 275 -3.93 5.58 -3.89
N VAL A 276 -2.96 6.34 -4.37
CA VAL A 276 -2.74 7.75 -4.04
C VAL A 276 -3.09 8.57 -5.27
N TYR A 277 -3.89 9.62 -5.08
CA TYR A 277 -4.32 10.51 -6.15
C TYR A 277 -3.45 11.78 -6.14
N VAL A 278 -2.74 12.02 -7.23
CA VAL A 278 -1.93 13.22 -7.41
C VAL A 278 -2.74 14.27 -8.17
N ARG A 279 -2.94 15.43 -7.55
CA ARG A 279 -3.64 16.58 -8.14
C ARG A 279 -2.66 17.52 -8.84
N GLN A 280 -3.14 18.20 -9.88
CA GLN A 280 -2.38 19.24 -10.59
C GLN A 280 -2.29 20.55 -9.78
N LYS A 281 -3.24 20.78 -8.86
CA LYS A 281 -3.28 21.96 -7.99
C LYS A 281 -3.05 21.54 -6.55
N GLU A 282 -2.31 22.36 -5.81
CA GLU A 282 -2.09 22.14 -4.38
C GLU A 282 -3.42 22.17 -3.60
N CYS A 283 -3.53 21.28 -2.63
CA CYS A 283 -4.67 21.27 -1.71
C CYS A 283 -4.53 22.48 -0.78
N THR A 284 -5.52 23.38 -0.84
CA THR A 284 -5.61 24.54 0.05
C THR A 284 -6.93 24.45 0.81
N PRO A 285 -6.92 24.58 2.15
CA PRO A 285 -5.78 24.82 3.04
C PRO A 285 -4.86 23.59 3.24
N PRO A 286 -3.61 23.78 3.72
CA PRO A 286 -2.72 22.67 4.08
C PRO A 286 -3.36 21.77 5.15
N PRO A 287 -2.94 20.50 5.26
CA PRO A 287 -3.44 19.61 6.29
C PRO A 287 -3.21 20.24 7.68
N THR A 288 -4.27 20.24 8.50
CA THR A 288 -4.18 20.66 9.90
C THR A 288 -3.10 19.87 10.61
N ARG A 289 -2.27 20.57 11.41
CA ARG A 289 -1.23 19.93 12.22
C ARG A 289 -1.87 18.88 13.12
N THR A 290 -1.36 17.65 13.14
CA THR A 290 -1.83 16.63 14.07
C THR A 290 -0.82 16.49 15.19
N LEU A 291 -1.27 16.66 16.44
CA LEU A 291 -0.47 16.34 17.62
C LEU A 291 -0.74 14.91 18.04
N TYR A 292 0.34 14.15 18.17
CA TYR A 292 0.28 12.74 18.50
C TYR A 292 0.27 12.57 20.02
N GLY A 293 -0.93 12.53 20.59
CA GLY A 293 -1.13 12.53 22.03
C GLY A 293 -2.57 12.75 22.46
N PHE A 294 -2.76 12.89 23.78
CA PHE A 294 -4.05 13.10 24.44
C PHE A 294 -4.05 14.42 25.19
N TRP A 295 -5.10 15.22 25.01
CA TRP A 295 -5.37 16.41 25.81
C TRP A 295 -6.49 16.14 26.82
N ILE A 296 -6.20 16.36 28.09
CA ILE A 296 -7.14 16.16 29.19
C ILE A 296 -7.97 17.43 29.36
N ARG A 297 -9.18 17.42 28.80
CA ARG A 297 -10.12 18.54 28.91
C ARG A 297 -10.79 18.56 30.28
N THR A 298 -11.36 17.43 30.68
CA THR A 298 -12.16 17.31 31.91
C THR A 298 -11.59 16.23 32.83
N ALA A 299 -11.33 16.59 34.09
CA ALA A 299 -10.88 15.65 35.13
C ALA A 299 -11.49 16.03 36.51
N PRO A 300 -11.90 15.07 37.35
CA PRO A 300 -12.53 15.38 38.63
C PRO A 300 -11.51 15.88 39.68
N GLN A 301 -11.49 17.20 39.96
CA GLN A 301 -10.57 17.94 40.87
C GLN A 301 -9.20 18.29 40.25
N PRO A 302 -8.49 19.37 40.72
CA PRO A 302 -7.32 19.90 40.01
C PRO A 302 -6.17 18.89 39.91
N ILE A 303 -5.45 18.98 38.79
CA ILE A 303 -4.31 18.12 38.46
C ILE A 303 -3.11 18.61 39.28
N ASN A 304 -2.61 17.78 40.19
CA ASN A 304 -1.35 18.04 40.87
C ASN A 304 -0.23 17.44 40.01
N ILE A 305 0.49 18.32 39.31
CA ILE A 305 1.76 18.00 38.67
C ILE A 305 2.77 18.06 39.82
N GLU A 306 3.23 16.90 40.30
CA GLU A 306 3.77 16.66 41.66
C GLU A 306 4.60 17.78 42.32
N ALA A 307 4.27 18.06 43.58
CA ALA A 307 5.22 18.05 44.69
C ALA A 307 4.50 17.48 45.92
N ASP A 308 5.13 16.51 46.61
CA ASP A 308 4.63 15.82 47.79
C ASP A 308 3.90 16.73 48.79
N ALA A 309 2.68 16.34 49.18
CA ALA A 309 2.17 16.53 50.54
C ALA A 309 0.90 15.69 50.75
N PHE A 310 0.93 14.92 51.84
CA PHE A 310 -0.21 14.17 52.37
C PHE A 310 -1.47 15.06 52.47
N ASN A 311 -2.62 14.53 52.01
CA ASN A 311 -3.98 15.10 51.99
C ASN A 311 -4.35 16.05 50.83
N ASN A 312 -4.89 15.46 49.76
CA ASN A 312 -6.28 15.66 49.31
C ASN A 312 -6.55 14.69 48.14
N ARG A 313 -7.78 14.58 47.65
CA ARG A 313 -8.18 13.76 46.49
C ARG A 313 -7.41 14.18 45.21
N SER A 314 -6.16 13.73 45.05
CA SER A 314 -5.28 14.17 43.95
C SER A 314 -5.36 13.23 42.74
N ILE A 315 -5.36 13.83 41.55
CA ILE A 315 -5.09 13.16 40.29
C ILE A 315 -3.60 13.32 40.01
N ASN A 316 -2.87 12.23 39.92
CA ASN A 316 -1.46 12.24 39.51
C ASN A 316 -1.39 11.84 38.04
N VAL A 317 -0.72 12.66 37.23
CA VAL A 317 -0.49 12.41 35.81
C VAL A 317 0.99 12.09 35.63
N GLU A 318 1.31 10.85 35.31
CA GLU A 318 2.67 10.39 35.05
C GLU A 318 2.86 10.30 33.53
N THR A 319 3.73 11.14 32.97
CA THR A 319 4.08 11.14 31.53
C THR A 319 5.42 10.45 31.31
N LEU A 320 5.55 9.73 30.19
CA LEU A 320 6.82 9.09 29.78
C LEU A 320 7.69 10.01 28.90
N SER A 321 7.14 11.14 28.48
CA SER A 321 7.76 12.15 27.59
C SER A 321 7.68 13.55 28.22
N PRO A 322 8.52 14.51 27.81
CA PRO A 322 8.54 15.85 28.39
C PRO A 322 7.16 16.49 28.27
N SER A 323 6.53 16.75 29.41
CA SER A 323 5.29 17.52 29.47
C SER A 323 5.57 18.88 28.83
N SER A 324 4.87 19.21 27.73
CA SER A 324 4.69 20.63 27.39
C SER A 324 4.16 21.31 28.65
N GLY A 325 4.76 22.42 29.09
CA GLY A 325 4.57 23.04 30.41
C GLY A 325 3.13 23.36 30.87
N GLU A 326 2.11 22.99 30.11
CA GLU A 326 0.71 22.92 30.49
C GLU A 326 0.35 21.45 30.82
N GLY A 327 0.35 21.06 32.09
CA GLY A 327 0.22 19.65 32.55
C GLY A 327 -1.14 18.98 32.34
N ARG A 328 -1.72 19.12 31.15
CA ARG A 328 -2.93 18.44 30.66
C ARG A 328 -2.68 17.65 29.37
N MET A 329 -1.44 17.51 28.92
CA MET A 329 -1.10 16.81 27.68
C MET A 329 -0.25 15.57 27.91
N LEU A 330 -0.64 14.47 27.28
CA LEU A 330 0.11 13.22 27.19
C LEU A 330 0.59 13.07 25.75
N ILE A 331 1.84 13.39 25.47
CA ILE A 331 2.42 13.32 24.12
C ILE A 331 3.30 12.07 24.02
N ILE A 332 3.30 11.43 22.87
CA ILE A 332 4.24 10.37 22.51
C ILE A 332 5.00 10.80 21.23
N PRO A 333 6.28 10.43 21.05
CA PRO A 333 7.01 10.79 19.83
C PRO A 333 6.31 10.28 18.57
N THR A 334 6.33 11.08 17.50
CA THR A 334 5.81 10.69 16.19
C THR A 334 6.55 9.47 15.68
N GLY A 335 5.84 8.41 15.28
CA GLY A 335 6.45 7.13 14.91
C GLY A 335 6.36 6.06 16.00
N SER A 336 6.20 6.45 17.26
CA SER A 336 6.16 5.51 18.39
C SER A 336 4.74 4.98 18.63
N SER A 337 4.65 3.75 19.14
CA SER A 337 3.40 3.17 19.66
C SER A 337 3.63 2.71 21.10
N GLY A 338 2.56 2.35 21.81
CA GLY A 338 2.62 1.99 23.22
C GLY A 338 2.06 3.08 24.14
N THR A 339 2.54 3.12 25.38
CA THR A 339 1.97 3.99 26.43
C THR A 339 2.41 5.45 26.26
N ALA A 340 1.45 6.37 26.17
CA ALA A 340 1.70 7.82 26.17
C ALA A 340 1.79 8.38 27.60
N GLY A 341 1.00 7.85 28.53
CA GLY A 341 1.04 8.23 29.94
C GLY A 341 -0.03 7.53 30.77
N SER A 342 0.10 7.64 32.09
CA SER A 342 -0.87 7.08 33.04
C SER A 342 -1.45 8.17 33.94
N ILE A 343 -2.73 8.03 34.23
CA ILE A 343 -3.49 8.89 35.13
C ILE A 343 -3.88 8.04 36.31
N ARG A 344 -3.35 8.35 37.50
CA ARG A 344 -3.70 7.68 38.75
C ARG A 344 -4.71 8.53 39.50
N TYR A 345 -5.85 7.94 39.80
CA TYR A 345 -6.94 8.57 40.54
C TYR A 345 -7.13 7.87 41.89
N ARG A 346 -7.20 8.63 42.99
CA ARG A 346 -7.44 8.09 44.33
C ARG A 346 -8.79 8.54 44.90
N THR A 347 -9.69 7.59 45.14
CA THR A 347 -10.99 7.81 45.79
C THR A 347 -11.05 7.08 47.12
N GLY A 348 -10.91 7.80 48.24
CA GLY A 348 -10.87 7.16 49.56
C GLY A 348 -9.71 6.17 49.67
N SER A 349 -10.01 4.88 49.86
CA SER A 349 -9.02 3.78 49.91
C SER A 349 -8.69 3.16 48.55
N HIS A 350 -9.47 3.43 47.50
CA HIS A 350 -9.30 2.81 46.20
C HIS A 350 -8.47 3.70 45.29
N THR A 351 -7.45 3.10 44.66
CA THR A 351 -6.64 3.76 43.63
C THR A 351 -6.94 3.08 42.30
N THR A 352 -7.36 3.86 41.31
CA THR A 352 -7.61 3.40 39.94
C THR A 352 -6.59 4.04 39.03
N THR A 353 -5.95 3.24 38.18
CA THR A 353 -4.97 3.72 37.20
C THR A 353 -5.53 3.56 35.80
N PHE A 354 -5.49 4.64 35.03
CA PHE A 354 -5.85 4.65 33.62
C PHE A 354 -4.57 4.82 32.81
N THR A 355 -4.26 3.87 31.95
CA THR A 355 -3.13 4.00 31.03
C THR A 355 -3.66 4.34 29.64
N LEU A 356 -3.10 5.41 29.06
CA LEU A 356 -3.44 5.88 27.72
C LEU A 356 -2.25 5.69 26.79
N GLY A 357 -2.52 5.28 25.57
CA GLY A 357 -1.50 4.96 24.59
C GLY A 357 -2.07 4.70 23.22
N PHE A 358 -1.24 4.19 22.33
CA PHE A 358 -1.63 3.79 20.98
C PHE A 358 -1.17 2.37 20.69
N ASP A 359 -1.95 1.62 19.89
CA ASP A 359 -1.46 0.34 19.35
C ASP A 359 -0.44 0.52 18.22
N VAL A 360 0.09 -0.60 17.72
CA VAL A 360 0.99 -0.65 16.57
C VAL A 360 0.39 -0.06 15.28
N ASN A 361 -0.93 0.12 15.23
CA ASN A 361 -1.64 0.75 14.12
C ASN A 361 -2.06 2.20 14.43
N PHE A 362 -1.50 2.80 15.49
CA PHE A 362 -1.76 4.18 15.91
C PHE A 362 -3.22 4.44 16.34
N ASN A 363 -3.96 3.40 16.72
CA ASN A 363 -5.30 3.55 17.31
C ASN A 363 -5.17 3.88 18.80
N PRO A 364 -5.95 4.85 19.34
CA PRO A 364 -5.88 5.17 20.76
C PRO A 364 -6.38 4.00 21.60
N ILE A 365 -5.74 3.74 22.74
CA ILE A 365 -6.12 2.71 23.71
C ILE A 365 -6.21 3.32 25.10
N CYS A 366 -7.20 2.84 25.86
CA CYS A 366 -7.38 3.14 27.28
C CYS A 366 -7.54 1.85 28.09
N GLN A 367 -6.54 1.54 28.92
CA GLN A 367 -6.50 0.36 29.78
C GLN A 367 -6.80 0.70 31.25
N TRP A 368 -7.50 -0.21 31.92
CA TRP A 368 -7.91 -0.12 33.33
C TRP A 368 -6.98 -0.96 34.19
N ASP A 369 -6.69 -0.47 35.39
CA ASP A 369 -5.93 -1.17 36.43
C ASP A 369 -4.68 -1.86 35.88
N SER A 370 -3.97 -1.14 34.99
CA SER A 370 -2.68 -1.61 34.47
C SER A 370 -1.77 -1.92 35.65
N PRO A 371 -1.07 -3.08 35.64
CA PRO A 371 -0.25 -3.56 36.77
C PRO A 371 1.02 -2.72 37.02
N ILE A 372 1.06 -1.47 36.55
CA ILE A 372 2.10 -0.47 36.83
C ILE A 372 1.92 0.00 38.29
N ASN A 373 2.06 -0.94 39.21
CA ASN A 373 2.03 -0.79 40.66
C ASN A 373 3.44 -0.75 41.26
N SER A 374 4.50 -0.83 40.44
CA SER A 374 5.84 -0.53 40.91
C SER A 374 6.08 0.97 40.77
N HIS A 375 6.54 1.62 41.83
CA HIS A 375 7.13 2.97 41.86
C HIS A 375 8.36 3.16 40.92
N ARG A 376 8.49 2.35 39.88
CA ARG A 376 9.57 2.36 38.91
C ARG A 376 9.15 3.27 37.76
N LYS A 377 9.79 4.44 37.64
CA LYS A 377 9.81 5.18 36.38
C LYS A 377 10.32 4.21 35.31
N LEU A 378 9.47 3.82 34.36
CA LEU A 378 9.91 3.09 33.19
C LEU A 378 10.89 4.00 32.45
N SER A 379 12.07 3.48 32.13
CA SER A 379 12.98 4.19 31.24
C SER A 379 12.33 4.34 29.85
N ALA A 380 12.70 5.36 29.09
CA ALA A 380 12.17 5.57 27.73
C ALA A 380 12.31 4.30 26.86
N ALA A 381 13.41 3.56 27.05
CA ALA A 381 13.67 2.29 26.37
C ALA A 381 12.74 1.15 26.82
N GLU A 382 12.35 1.06 28.09
CA GLU A 382 11.43 0.02 28.59
C GLU A 382 9.97 0.29 28.18
N ALA A 383 9.59 1.56 28.02
CA ALA A 383 8.28 1.96 27.50
C ALA A 383 8.17 1.76 25.98
N GLU A 384 9.25 1.96 25.23
CA GLU A 384 9.35 1.64 23.80
C GLU A 384 9.38 0.13 23.54
N ALA A 385 9.96 -0.66 24.45
CA ALA A 385 10.21 -2.09 24.25
C ALA A 385 9.02 -3.02 24.51
N ASP A 386 7.91 -2.54 25.08
CA ASP A 386 6.72 -3.39 25.32
C ASP A 386 5.41 -2.87 24.70
N PRO A 387 5.28 -2.91 23.35
CA PRO A 387 3.99 -2.75 22.66
C PRO A 387 2.97 -3.82 23.07
N SER A 388 3.41 -4.93 23.68
CA SER A 388 2.56 -6.08 23.99
C SER A 388 1.59 -5.82 25.15
N SER A 389 1.86 -4.82 25.99
CA SER A 389 0.96 -4.39 27.08
C SER A 389 -0.38 -3.84 26.58
N MET A 390 -0.44 -3.29 25.37
CA MET A 390 -1.63 -2.67 24.74
C MET A 390 -2.31 -3.59 23.72
N THR A 391 -2.27 -4.92 23.90
CA THR A 391 -2.74 -5.89 22.89
C THR A 391 -4.14 -6.48 23.13
N SER A 392 -4.77 -6.25 24.28
CA SER A 392 -5.90 -7.09 24.73
C SER A 392 -7.27 -6.41 24.85
N ASN A 393 -7.39 -5.10 24.65
CA ASN A 393 -8.68 -4.40 24.78
C ASN A 393 -8.97 -3.50 23.56
N PHE A 394 -9.51 -4.11 22.51
CA PHE A 394 -9.79 -3.44 21.25
C PHE A 394 -10.90 -2.38 21.36
N ILE A 395 -10.68 -1.23 20.73
CA ILE A 395 -11.78 -0.38 20.26
C ILE A 395 -12.46 -1.11 19.10
N HIS A 396 -13.76 -1.41 19.23
CA HIS A 396 -14.52 -2.04 18.15
C HIS A 396 -14.43 -1.22 16.85
N LYS A 397 -14.19 -1.88 15.70
CA LYS A 397 -13.95 -1.21 14.41
C LYS A 397 -15.05 -0.21 13.98
N ARG A 398 -16.27 -0.32 14.52
CA ARG A 398 -17.42 0.56 14.20
C ARG A 398 -17.47 1.87 15.00
N SER A 399 -16.69 2.02 16.08
CA SER A 399 -16.63 3.25 16.89
C SER A 399 -15.58 4.25 16.39
N ARG A 400 -14.93 3.95 15.25
CA ARG A 400 -13.80 4.69 14.68
C ARG A 400 -14.15 6.06 14.08
N CYS A 401 -15.43 6.41 13.98
CA CYS A 401 -15.81 7.57 13.19
C CYS A 401 -15.62 8.91 13.91
N CYS A 402 -15.79 9.05 15.24
CA CYS A 402 -15.55 10.34 15.91
C CYS A 402 -15.20 10.24 17.41
N ARG A 403 -15.59 9.15 18.08
CA ARG A 403 -15.66 9.14 19.55
C ARG A 403 -15.67 7.73 20.16
N TYR A 404 -14.89 7.52 21.21
CA TYR A 404 -14.83 6.32 22.02
C TYR A 404 -15.33 6.61 23.43
N ILE A 405 -16.17 5.73 23.97
CA ILE A 405 -16.69 5.83 25.34
C ILE A 405 -16.44 4.51 26.05
N LYS A 406 -15.82 4.58 27.23
CA LYS A 406 -15.63 3.44 28.14
C LYS A 406 -16.22 3.76 29.49
N GLU A 407 -17.09 2.88 29.98
CA GLU A 407 -17.66 2.98 31.31
C GLU A 407 -16.98 2.00 32.24
N ALA A 408 -16.51 2.46 33.40
CA ALA A 408 -16.38 1.57 34.54
C ALA A 408 -16.58 2.36 35.83
N HIS A 409 -17.42 1.81 36.70
CA HIS A 409 -17.97 2.52 37.84
C HIS A 409 -16.85 3.01 38.81
N PRO A 410 -16.88 4.28 39.26
CA PRO A 410 -17.88 5.31 39.01
C PRO A 410 -17.58 6.24 37.81
N TYR A 411 -16.60 5.94 36.94
CA TYR A 411 -16.17 6.84 35.87
C TYR A 411 -16.72 6.50 34.47
N ARG A 412 -16.82 7.53 33.63
CA ARG A 412 -16.98 7.42 32.18
C ARG A 412 -15.82 8.14 31.52
N ILE A 413 -15.06 7.44 30.69
CA ILE A 413 -13.97 7.98 29.90
C ILE A 413 -14.49 8.18 28.48
N VAL A 414 -14.29 9.39 27.96
CA VAL A 414 -14.63 9.73 26.58
C VAL A 414 -13.37 10.21 25.88
N LEU A 415 -13.05 9.58 24.75
CA LEU A 415 -11.98 9.96 23.84
C LEU A 415 -12.61 10.44 22.54
N ALA A 416 -12.34 11.67 22.13
CA ALA A 416 -12.86 12.24 20.89
C ALA A 416 -11.70 12.80 20.06
N LYS A 417 -11.76 12.68 18.74
CA LYS A 417 -10.84 13.40 17.87
C LYS A 417 -11.41 14.80 17.66
N GLU A 418 -10.69 15.84 18.08
CA GLU A 418 -11.11 17.24 17.93
C GLU A 418 -9.98 18.09 17.34
N THR A 419 -10.33 19.23 16.73
CA THR A 419 -9.37 20.23 16.25
C THR A 419 -9.38 21.42 17.18
N ILE A 420 -8.27 21.67 17.88
CA ILE A 420 -8.10 22.77 18.82
C ILE A 420 -7.01 23.69 18.30
N SER A 421 -7.33 24.98 18.08
CA SER A 421 -6.36 25.98 17.58
C SER A 421 -5.59 25.48 16.35
N SER A 422 -6.32 24.97 15.34
CA SER A 422 -5.80 24.40 14.09
C SER A 422 -4.94 23.13 14.26
N THR A 423 -5.04 22.48 15.41
CA THR A 423 -4.30 21.25 15.72
C THR A 423 -5.25 20.10 16.05
N LYS A 424 -5.17 19.01 15.29
CA LYS A 424 -5.92 17.77 15.55
C LYS A 424 -5.28 16.99 16.70
N ILE A 425 -6.08 16.62 17.70
CA ILE A 425 -5.62 15.88 18.88
C ILE A 425 -6.75 14.99 19.44
N TRP A 426 -6.39 13.93 20.17
CA TRP A 426 -7.35 13.18 20.97
C TRP A 426 -7.68 13.93 22.25
N VAL A 427 -8.94 14.26 22.46
CA VAL A 427 -9.44 14.90 23.67
C VAL A 427 -9.99 13.84 24.61
N LEU A 428 -9.52 13.88 25.85
CA LEU A 428 -9.93 13.01 26.95
C LEU A 428 -10.83 13.77 27.93
N ASP A 429 -12.03 13.24 28.15
CA ASP A 429 -12.91 13.64 29.24
C ASP A 429 -13.07 12.48 30.23
N ILE A 430 -12.71 12.73 31.49
CA ILE A 430 -12.91 11.82 32.62
C ILE A 430 -14.08 12.35 33.45
N ILE A 431 -15.17 11.60 33.47
CA ILE A 431 -16.42 12.02 34.09
C ILE A 431 -16.71 11.12 35.30
N ASP A 432 -16.85 11.74 36.48
CA ASP A 432 -17.28 11.07 37.70
C ASP A 432 -18.82 10.96 37.73
N ARG A 433 -19.33 9.76 37.43
CA ARG A 433 -20.76 9.47 37.36
C ARG A 433 -21.43 9.53 38.74
N SER A 434 -20.67 9.34 39.83
CA SER A 434 -21.23 9.39 41.19
C SER A 434 -21.70 10.80 41.60
N LYS A 435 -21.19 11.82 40.90
CA LYS A 435 -21.51 13.23 41.13
C LYS A 435 -22.55 13.79 40.16
N LEU A 436 -23.02 12.99 39.21
CA LEU A 436 -23.92 13.43 38.15
C LEU A 436 -25.29 12.77 38.27
N LEU A 437 -26.33 13.56 38.01
CA LEU A 437 -27.71 13.09 37.99
C LEU A 437 -27.94 12.17 36.78
N PHE A 438 -28.62 11.04 36.99
CA PHE A 438 -28.91 10.05 35.95
C PHE A 438 -30.33 10.25 35.40
N HIS A 439 -30.47 10.31 34.08
CA HIS A 439 -31.76 10.38 33.39
C HIS A 439 -32.21 8.98 32.93
N PRO A 440 -33.12 8.30 33.66
CA PRO A 440 -33.50 6.92 33.36
C PRO A 440 -34.24 6.81 32.02
N GLY A 441 -33.93 5.76 31.25
CA GLY A 441 -34.62 5.47 29.97
C GLY A 441 -34.30 6.43 28.82
N ILE A 442 -33.42 7.42 29.03
CA ILE A 442 -33.07 8.43 28.04
C ILE A 442 -31.61 8.27 27.63
N SER A 443 -31.39 8.05 26.33
CA SER A 443 -30.07 7.96 25.72
C SER A 443 -29.77 9.18 24.87
N CYS A 444 -28.49 9.54 24.81
CA CYS A 444 -27.98 10.57 23.93
C CYS A 444 -28.08 10.10 22.46
N GLY A 445 -28.68 10.88 21.57
CA GLY A 445 -28.77 10.59 20.14
C GLY A 445 -27.43 10.67 19.40
N GLY A 446 -26.42 11.30 20.00
CA GLY A 446 -25.07 11.38 19.43
C GLY A 446 -24.19 10.17 19.75
N CYS A 447 -24.17 9.74 21.01
CA CYS A 447 -23.29 8.66 21.46
C CYS A 447 -24.01 7.40 21.94
N TYR A 448 -25.35 7.40 21.94
CA TYR A 448 -26.22 6.29 22.32
C TYR A 448 -26.05 5.78 23.76
N THR A 449 -25.31 6.51 24.59
CA THR A 449 -25.14 6.18 26.02
C THR A 449 -26.20 6.88 26.87
N PRO A 450 -26.52 6.32 28.06
CA PRO A 450 -27.42 6.97 29.00
C PRO A 450 -26.90 8.35 29.42
N ILE A 451 -27.82 9.32 29.52
CA ILE A 451 -27.46 10.70 29.86
C ILE A 451 -27.18 10.84 31.36
N LEU A 452 -26.03 11.43 31.66
CA LEU A 452 -25.58 11.79 33.02
C LEU A 452 -25.33 13.30 33.04
N GLY A 453 -25.75 13.97 34.11
CA GLY A 453 -25.64 15.43 34.24
C GLY A 453 -26.78 16.14 33.51
N ARG A 454 -26.44 17.17 32.72
CA ARG A 454 -27.43 17.95 31.99
C ARG A 454 -27.86 17.21 30.72
N ARG A 455 -29.17 17.20 30.48
CA ARG A 455 -29.82 16.69 29.28
C ARG A 455 -30.16 17.87 28.38
N TYR A 456 -29.83 17.79 27.10
CA TYR A 456 -30.19 18.81 26.11
C TYR A 456 -31.22 18.22 25.15
N GLU A 457 -32.48 18.56 25.33
CA GLU A 457 -33.58 18.06 24.50
C GLU A 457 -33.76 18.98 23.28
N CYS A 458 -33.81 18.41 22.07
CA CYS A 458 -34.07 19.19 20.85
C CYS A 458 -35.54 19.65 20.82
N ARG A 459 -35.78 20.92 20.49
CA ARG A 459 -37.13 21.50 20.45
C ARG A 459 -37.92 21.08 19.22
N GLU A 460 -37.22 20.73 18.14
CA GLU A 460 -37.79 20.43 16.84
C GLU A 460 -37.93 18.92 16.59
N CYS A 461 -37.02 18.11 17.14
CA CYS A 461 -37.01 16.66 16.95
C CYS A 461 -37.72 15.91 18.08
N THR A 462 -38.58 14.97 17.73
CA THR A 462 -39.25 14.10 18.71
C THR A 462 -38.26 13.16 19.39
N LYS A 463 -38.18 13.21 20.73
CA LYS A 463 -37.38 12.31 21.59
C LYS A 463 -35.86 12.36 21.32
N PHE A 464 -35.36 13.42 20.70
CA PHE A 464 -33.92 13.57 20.46
C PHE A 464 -33.24 14.34 21.60
N ASN A 465 -32.17 13.78 22.14
CA ASN A 465 -31.49 14.31 23.32
C ASN A 465 -29.97 14.25 23.15
N TYR A 466 -29.25 15.25 23.64
CA TYR A 466 -27.79 15.22 23.80
C TYR A 466 -27.38 15.20 25.28
N CYS A 467 -26.27 14.54 25.57
CA CYS A 467 -25.53 14.74 26.81
C CYS A 467 -24.60 15.96 26.70
N ASP A 468 -24.10 16.46 27.83
CA ASP A 468 -23.16 17.60 27.91
C ASP A 468 -22.06 17.58 26.83
N ILE A 469 -21.42 16.43 26.63
CA ILE A 469 -20.28 16.34 25.71
C ILE A 469 -20.73 16.32 24.23
N CYS A 470 -21.86 15.68 23.90
CA CYS A 470 -22.38 15.67 22.51
C CYS A 470 -22.99 17.02 22.14
N TYR A 471 -23.47 17.77 23.12
CA TYR A 471 -23.99 19.11 22.91
C TYR A 471 -22.90 20.10 22.46
N LEU A 472 -21.63 19.90 22.86
CA LEU A 472 -20.51 20.75 22.41
C LEU A 472 -20.35 20.81 20.89
N THR A 473 -20.78 19.76 20.18
CA THR A 473 -20.71 19.66 18.71
C THR A 473 -22.11 19.73 18.07
N ALA A 474 -23.13 20.19 18.80
CA ALA A 474 -24.52 20.19 18.32
C ALA A 474 -24.71 21.05 17.07
N LEU A 475 -23.98 22.16 16.95
CA LEU A 475 -24.04 23.04 15.77
C LEU A 475 -23.64 22.33 14.47
N GLU A 476 -22.72 21.37 14.54
CA GLU A 476 -22.25 20.61 13.38
C GLU A 476 -23.09 19.34 13.16
N THR A 477 -23.44 18.65 14.23
CA THR A 477 -24.07 17.32 14.19
C THR A 477 -25.60 17.36 14.17
N HIS A 478 -26.20 18.47 14.59
CA HIS A 478 -27.64 18.71 14.57
C HIS A 478 -27.92 20.18 14.19
N PRO A 479 -27.54 20.59 12.97
CA PRO A 479 -27.59 21.98 12.58
C PRO A 479 -29.04 22.48 12.52
N TRP A 480 -29.22 23.79 12.74
CA TRP A 480 -30.50 24.51 12.62
C TRP A 480 -31.56 24.23 13.69
N HIS A 481 -31.26 23.40 14.70
CA HIS A 481 -32.20 23.07 15.78
C HIS A 481 -31.80 23.68 17.12
N GLY A 482 -32.81 24.11 17.89
CA GLY A 482 -32.65 24.63 19.23
C GLY A 482 -32.71 23.53 20.29
N PHE A 483 -31.97 23.70 21.38
CA PHE A 483 -31.96 22.77 22.50
C PHE A 483 -32.48 23.43 23.80
N GLU A 484 -33.26 22.67 24.56
CA GLU A 484 -33.64 23.00 25.94
C GLU A 484 -32.76 22.21 26.93
N THR A 485 -32.15 22.93 27.88
CA THR A 485 -31.34 22.31 28.93
C THR A 485 -32.23 21.86 30.09
N ILE A 486 -32.12 20.58 30.45
CA ILE A 486 -32.84 19.92 31.52
C ILE A 486 -31.80 19.42 32.54
N GLU A 487 -31.76 20.05 33.72
CA GLU A 487 -30.73 19.78 34.73
C GLU A 487 -31.06 18.60 35.65
N THR A 488 -32.34 18.40 35.97
CA THR A 488 -32.85 17.30 36.77
C THR A 488 -33.75 16.40 35.93
N PRO A 489 -33.79 15.07 36.18
CA PRO A 489 -34.79 14.21 35.55
C PRO A 489 -36.17 14.79 35.82
N ARG A 490 -36.90 15.16 34.76
CA ARG A 490 -38.31 15.50 34.89
C ARG A 490 -39.02 14.21 35.29
N ASP A 491 -39.85 14.25 36.33
CA ASP A 491 -40.93 13.27 36.44
C ASP A 491 -41.79 13.49 35.20
N ASP A 492 -41.57 12.71 34.12
CA ASP A 492 -42.36 12.79 32.90
C ASP A 492 -43.77 12.24 33.17
N VAL A 493 -44.54 12.93 34.01
CA VAL A 493 -46.00 12.88 34.01
C VAL A 493 -46.45 13.87 32.94
N ARG A 494 -46.22 13.50 31.67
CA ARG A 494 -47.03 14.09 30.60
C ARG A 494 -48.34 13.34 30.61
N GLU A 495 -49.33 13.93 31.29
CA GLU A 495 -50.73 13.56 31.16
C GLU A 495 -51.05 13.32 29.69
N HIS A 496 -51.45 12.07 29.38
CA HIS A 496 -52.14 11.77 28.14
C HIS A 496 -53.47 12.51 28.16
N HIS A 497 -53.48 13.72 27.63
CA HIS A 497 -54.72 14.32 27.14
C HIS A 497 -54.96 13.82 25.72
N LEU A 498 -56.02 13.00 25.65
CA LEU A 498 -56.75 12.51 24.49
C LEU A 498 -57.11 13.61 23.49
#